data_AF-A0A1F5Z4T0-F1
#
_entry.id   AF-A0A1F5Z4T0-F1
#
_cell.length_a   1.000
_cell.length_b   1.000
_cell.length_c   1.000
_cell.angle_alpha   90.00
_cell.angle_beta   90.00
_cell.angle_gamma   90.00
#
_symmetry.space_group_name_H-M   'P 1'
#
loop_
_entity.id
_entity.type
_entity.pdbx_description
1 polymer ?
#
loop_
_entity_poly.entity_id
_entity_poly.type
_entity_poly.pdbx_seq_one_letter_code
_entity_poly.pdbx_strand_id
1 'polypeptide(L)'
;MKYLIINADDFGNYSQADKGIIVGIKSGVVTSTSVMVTRKYASDAMELLQFPNISIGLHFEIPKGSISSVEEFDKQIKIFKDLVGKKPDHIDTHKVKPKEITGFREFLETCELERCPIFCATLN
;
A
#
# COMPACT_ATOMS: atom_id res chain seq x y z
N MET A 1 23.75 -3.69 13.98
CA MET A 1 23.45 -3.19 12.62
C MET A 1 22.19 -2.35 12.68
N LYS A 2 22.07 -1.25 11.92
CA LYS A 2 20.82 -0.49 11.76
C LYS A 2 20.34 -0.64 10.32
N TYR A 3 19.02 -0.76 10.13
CA TYR A 3 18.36 -0.88 8.82
C TYR A 3 17.41 0.31 8.63
N LEU A 4 17.24 0.76 7.39
CA LEU A 4 16.33 1.85 7.01
C LEU A 4 15.55 1.43 5.76
N ILE A 5 14.23 1.56 5.81
CA ILE A 5 13.33 1.42 4.65
C ILE A 5 12.88 2.83 4.29
N ILE A 6 13.02 3.21 3.02
CA ILE A 6 12.50 4.48 2.50
C ILE A 6 11.31 4.12 1.63
N ASN A 7 10.11 4.27 2.20
CA ASN A 7 8.84 4.07 1.51
C ASN A 7 8.37 5.36 0.84
N ALA A 8 7.96 5.28 -0.42
CA ALA A 8 7.24 6.35 -1.09
C ALA A 8 5.76 5.98 -1.20
N ASP A 9 4.91 6.76 -0.55
CA ASP A 9 3.46 6.57 -0.53
C ASP A 9 2.80 7.05 -1.85
N ASP A 10 1.51 6.75 -2.00
CA ASP A 10 0.62 7.30 -3.02
C ASP A 10 0.91 6.87 -4.49
N PHE A 11 1.59 5.75 -4.74
CA PHE A 11 1.74 5.24 -6.11
C PHE A 11 0.38 4.89 -6.72
N GLY A 12 0.07 5.37 -7.92
CA GLY A 12 -1.21 5.24 -8.60
C GLY A 12 -2.19 6.38 -8.33
N ASN A 13 -1.84 7.36 -7.47
CA ASN A 13 -2.69 8.51 -7.17
C ASN A 13 -2.80 9.47 -8.37
N TYR A 14 -1.65 9.89 -8.91
CA TYR A 14 -1.55 10.73 -10.11
C TYR A 14 -0.20 10.56 -10.80
N SER A 15 -0.21 10.61 -12.13
CA SER A 15 0.95 10.30 -12.98
C SER A 15 2.27 11.03 -12.63
N GLN A 16 2.21 12.24 -12.07
CA GLN A 16 3.41 12.99 -11.70
C GLN A 16 4.06 12.44 -10.42
N ALA A 17 3.25 11.96 -9.46
CA ALA A 17 3.74 11.28 -8.27
C ALA A 17 4.48 10.00 -8.69
N ASP A 18 3.82 9.17 -9.50
CA ASP A 18 4.34 7.88 -9.96
C ASP A 18 5.70 8.06 -10.66
N LYS A 19 5.80 9.04 -11.57
CA LYS A 19 7.08 9.38 -12.22
C LYS A 19 8.16 9.77 -11.23
N GLY A 20 7.82 10.58 -10.22
CA GLY A 20 8.76 10.97 -9.17
C GLY A 20 9.24 9.78 -8.34
N ILE A 21 8.32 8.87 -7.99
CA ILE A 21 8.62 7.64 -7.26
C ILE A 21 9.54 6.74 -8.09
N ILE A 22 9.26 6.56 -9.38
CA ILE A 22 10.12 5.80 -10.30
C ILE A 22 11.52 6.41 -10.39
N VAL A 23 11.65 7.74 -10.42
CA VAL A 23 12.97 8.41 -10.36
C VAL A 23 13.69 8.09 -9.04
N GLY A 24 12.97 8.15 -7.92
CA GLY A 24 13.50 7.76 -6.60
C GLY A 24 13.99 6.31 -6.55
N ILE A 25 13.22 5.38 -7.13
CA ILE A 25 13.58 3.96 -7.24
C ILE A 25 14.82 3.78 -8.12
N LYS A 26 14.85 4.40 -9.31
CA LYS A 26 16.00 4.33 -10.23
C LYS A 26 17.28 4.90 -9.62
N SER A 27 17.17 5.89 -8.74
CA SER A 27 18.31 6.45 -8.00
C SER A 27 18.80 5.57 -6.84
N GLY A 28 18.03 4.56 -6.44
CA GLY A 28 18.32 3.69 -5.31
C GLY A 28 17.96 4.24 -3.92
N VAL A 29 17.42 5.46 -3.85
CA VAL A 29 16.99 6.08 -2.58
C VAL A 29 15.68 5.47 -2.08
N VAL A 30 14.70 5.28 -2.97
CA VAL A 30 13.43 4.65 -2.62
C VAL A 30 13.58 3.14 -2.75
N THR A 31 13.39 2.43 -1.64
CA THR A 31 13.52 0.96 -1.56
C THR A 31 12.18 0.26 -1.37
N SER A 32 11.11 1.03 -1.14
CA SER A 32 9.75 0.55 -0.95
C SER A 32 8.76 1.57 -1.49
N THR A 33 7.61 1.11 -1.99
CA THR A 33 6.48 1.98 -2.33
C THR A 33 5.15 1.26 -2.09
N SER A 34 4.09 2.02 -1.86
CA SER A 34 2.75 1.49 -1.62
C SER A 34 1.74 2.01 -2.65
N VAL A 35 0.92 1.11 -3.19
CA VAL A 35 0.02 1.35 -4.33
C VAL A 35 -1.40 1.63 -3.88
N MET A 36 -1.98 2.74 -4.33
CA MET A 36 -3.38 3.10 -4.18
C MET A 36 -4.23 2.44 -5.27
N VAL A 37 -4.73 1.24 -5.01
CA VAL A 37 -5.37 0.40 -6.05
C VAL A 37 -6.73 0.90 -6.55
N THR A 38 -7.36 1.85 -5.84
CA THR A 38 -8.67 2.40 -6.22
C THR A 38 -8.56 3.68 -7.07
N ARG A 39 -7.33 4.15 -7.31
CA ARG A 39 -7.06 5.43 -7.98
C ARG A 39 -6.90 5.28 -9.48
N LYS A 40 -7.05 6.40 -10.19
CA LYS A 40 -7.08 6.47 -11.66
C LYS A 40 -5.85 5.88 -12.33
N TYR A 41 -4.68 5.96 -11.69
CA TYR A 41 -3.40 5.53 -12.24
C TYR A 41 -2.90 4.22 -11.61
N ALA A 42 -3.76 3.49 -10.89
CA ALA A 42 -3.38 2.23 -10.24
C ALA A 42 -2.76 1.20 -11.19
N SER A 43 -3.17 1.18 -12.47
CA SER A 43 -2.59 0.30 -13.49
C SER A 43 -1.11 0.53 -13.74
N ASP A 44 -0.60 1.73 -13.46
CA ASP A 44 0.80 2.07 -13.65
C ASP A 44 1.71 1.27 -12.69
N ALA A 45 1.13 0.65 -11.65
CA ALA A 45 1.84 -0.22 -10.71
C ALA A 45 2.53 -1.41 -11.39
N MET A 46 2.11 -1.82 -12.59
CA MET A 46 2.82 -2.83 -13.38
C MET A 46 4.25 -2.40 -13.74
N GLU A 47 4.54 -1.09 -13.83
CA GLU A 47 5.90 -0.59 -14.08
C GLU A 47 6.86 -0.97 -12.96
N LEU A 48 6.36 -1.09 -11.72
CA LEU A 48 7.16 -1.45 -10.54
C LEU A 48 7.77 -2.85 -10.65
N LEU A 49 7.17 -3.76 -11.44
CA LEU A 49 7.67 -5.13 -11.66
C LEU A 49 9.02 -5.17 -12.38
N GLN A 50 9.43 -4.05 -13.01
CA GLN A 50 10.75 -3.92 -13.64
C GLN A 50 11.88 -3.75 -12.61
N PHE A 51 11.55 -3.53 -11.33
CA PHE A 51 12.51 -3.28 -10.25
C PHE A 51 12.47 -4.44 -9.23
N PRO A 52 13.24 -5.52 -9.41
CA PRO A 52 13.13 -6.72 -8.57
C PRO A 52 13.57 -6.50 -7.11
N ASN A 53 14.25 -5.38 -6.81
CA ASN A 53 14.84 -5.11 -5.50
C ASN A 53 14.02 -4.14 -4.63
N ILE A 54 12.79 -3.78 -5.04
CA ILE A 54 11.91 -2.94 -4.22
C ILE A 54 10.81 -3.76 -3.56
N SER A 55 10.37 -3.31 -2.39
CA SER A 55 9.12 -3.76 -1.78
C SER A 55 7.94 -3.01 -2.39
N ILE A 56 6.88 -3.73 -2.74
CA ILE A 56 5.64 -3.18 -3.29
C ILE A 56 4.49 -3.52 -2.33
N GLY A 57 3.97 -2.51 -1.64
CA GLY A 57 2.88 -2.65 -0.67
C GLY A 57 1.54 -2.14 -1.17
N LEU A 58 0.48 -2.39 -0.42
CA LEU A 58 -0.84 -1.80 -0.61
C LEU A 58 -0.96 -0.54 0.24
N HIS A 59 -1.24 0.60 -0.40
CA HIS A 59 -1.60 1.84 0.27
C HIS A 59 -3.10 1.85 0.53
N PHE A 60 -3.50 1.22 1.64
CA PHE A 60 -4.89 0.93 1.92
C PHE A 60 -5.69 2.21 2.14
N GLU A 61 -6.79 2.32 1.39
CA GLU A 61 -7.69 3.46 1.46
C GLU A 61 -9.01 3.06 2.10
N ILE A 62 -9.54 3.92 2.97
CA ILE A 62 -10.88 3.73 3.52
C ILE A 62 -11.77 4.83 2.98
N PRO A 63 -12.66 4.52 2.01
CA PRO A 63 -13.62 5.48 1.50
C PRO A 63 -14.50 6.03 2.63
N LYS A 64 -14.84 7.33 2.53
CA LYS A 64 -15.84 7.91 3.43
C LYS A 64 -17.17 7.17 3.27
N GLY A 65 -17.70 6.66 4.38
CA GLY A 65 -18.96 5.91 4.40
C GLY A 65 -18.80 4.41 4.19
N SER A 66 -17.57 3.87 4.11
CA SER A 66 -17.38 2.42 4.19
C SER A 66 -17.91 1.86 5.51
N ILE A 67 -18.70 0.80 5.40
CA ILE A 67 -19.37 0.15 6.52
C ILE A 67 -18.42 -0.80 7.26
N SER A 68 -17.44 -1.38 6.54
CA SER A 68 -16.48 -2.35 7.06
C SER A 68 -15.09 -2.13 6.43
N SER A 69 -14.07 -1.95 7.27
CA SER A 69 -12.67 -1.91 6.85
C SER A 69 -12.19 -3.26 6.29
N VAL A 70 -12.70 -4.37 6.83
CA VAL A 70 -12.32 -5.73 6.43
C VAL A 70 -12.80 -6.02 5.01
N GLU A 71 -14.06 -5.72 4.70
CA GLU A 71 -14.59 -5.93 3.35
C GLU A 71 -13.88 -5.04 2.31
N GLU A 72 -13.54 -3.81 2.69
CA GLU A 72 -12.79 -2.92 1.82
C GLU A 72 -11.36 -3.40 1.61
N PHE A 73 -10.72 -3.92 2.66
CA PHE A 73 -9.40 -4.53 2.58
C PHE A 73 -9.40 -5.73 1.65
N ASP A 74 -10.35 -6.66 1.79
CA ASP A 74 -10.45 -7.83 0.91
C ASP A 74 -10.61 -7.44 -0.56
N LYS A 75 -11.43 -6.40 -0.84
CA LYS A 75 -11.59 -5.86 -2.20
C LYS A 75 -10.27 -5.30 -2.73
N GLN A 76 -9.60 -4.45 -1.96
CA GLN A 76 -8.36 -3.83 -2.40
C GLN A 76 -7.21 -4.83 -2.54
N ILE A 77 -7.12 -5.83 -1.66
CA ILE A 77 -6.16 -6.94 -1.79
C ILE A 77 -6.40 -7.73 -3.07
N LYS A 78 -7.65 -7.99 -3.42
CA LYS A 78 -7.98 -8.67 -4.68
C LYS A 78 -7.52 -7.84 -5.89
N ILE A 79 -7.85 -6.55 -5.92
CA ILE A 79 -7.43 -5.65 -7.00
C ILE A 79 -5.90 -5.58 -7.08
N PHE A 80 -5.20 -5.50 -5.94
CA PHE A 80 -3.75 -5.51 -5.88
C PHE A 80 -3.16 -6.77 -6.51
N LYS A 81 -3.68 -7.94 -6.13
CA LYS A 81 -3.25 -9.25 -6.67
C LYS A 81 -3.48 -9.31 -8.19
N ASP A 82 -4.61 -8.78 -8.67
CA ASP A 82 -4.93 -8.73 -10.10
C ASP A 82 -4.00 -7.78 -10.89
N LEU A 83 -3.61 -6.65 -10.31
CA LEU A 83 -2.73 -5.65 -10.94
C LEU A 83 -1.24 -6.03 -10.93
N VAL A 84 -0.76 -6.48 -9.77
CA VAL A 84 0.68 -6.70 -9.51
C VAL A 84 1.06 -8.18 -9.71
N GLY A 85 0.09 -9.10 -9.72
CA GLY A 85 0.32 -10.53 -9.89
C GLY A 85 0.87 -11.25 -8.66
N LYS A 86 0.99 -10.55 -7.51
CA LYS A 86 1.41 -11.11 -6.22
C LYS A 86 0.68 -10.46 -5.06
N LYS A 87 0.82 -11.02 -3.85
CA LYS A 87 0.39 -10.35 -2.61
C LYS A 87 1.22 -9.09 -2.37
N PRO A 88 0.69 -8.07 -1.69
CA PRO A 88 1.50 -6.94 -1.26
C PRO A 88 2.57 -7.39 -0.27
N ASP A 89 3.76 -6.80 -0.36
CA ASP A 89 4.88 -7.12 0.53
C ASP A 89 4.68 -6.47 1.92
N HIS A 90 3.86 -5.42 2.02
CA HIS A 90 3.47 -4.72 3.24
C HIS A 90 2.15 -3.95 3.04
N ILE A 91 1.54 -3.51 4.14
CA ILE A 91 0.35 -2.65 4.15
C ILE A 91 0.68 -1.35 4.88
N ASP A 92 0.29 -0.21 4.33
CA ASP A 92 0.20 1.07 5.05
C ASP A 92 -1.16 1.71 4.75
N THR A 93 -1.48 2.87 5.36
CA THR A 93 -2.83 3.48 5.25
C THR A 93 -2.78 4.93 4.78
N HIS A 94 -3.68 5.30 3.88
CA HIS A 94 -3.78 6.68 3.41
C HIS A 94 -4.53 7.57 4.41
N LYS A 95 -3.78 8.28 5.26
CA LYS A 95 -4.29 9.35 6.16
C LYS A 95 -5.43 8.91 7.08
N VAL A 96 -5.45 7.64 7.51
CA VAL A 96 -6.48 7.15 8.40
C VAL A 96 -5.96 7.05 9.82
N LYS A 97 -6.69 7.64 10.77
CA LYS A 97 -6.43 7.42 12.20
C LYS A 97 -7.16 6.15 12.67
N PRO A 98 -6.60 5.35 13.58
CA PRO A 98 -7.25 4.12 14.07
C PRO A 98 -8.67 4.34 14.58
N LYS A 99 -8.93 5.51 15.21
CA LYS A 99 -10.25 5.91 15.71
C LYS A 99 -11.29 6.17 14.63
N GLU A 100 -10.86 6.39 13.40
CA GLU A 100 -11.71 6.65 12.24
C GLU A 100 -12.03 5.34 11.48
N ILE A 101 -11.46 4.21 11.92
CA ILE A 101 -11.65 2.90 11.31
C ILE A 101 -12.59 2.07 12.18
N THR A 102 -13.85 1.95 11.76
CA THR A 102 -14.74 0.91 12.29
C THR A 102 -14.16 -0.45 11.93
N GLY A 103 -13.98 -1.33 12.92
CA GLY A 103 -13.40 -2.67 12.68
C GLY A 103 -11.87 -2.66 12.55
N PHE A 104 -11.17 -1.71 13.17
CA PHE A 104 -9.71 -1.61 13.04
C PHE A 104 -8.96 -2.85 13.53
N ARG A 105 -9.40 -3.46 14.65
CA ARG A 105 -8.73 -4.66 15.19
C ARG A 105 -8.89 -5.85 14.26
N GLU A 106 -10.09 -6.03 13.74
CA GLU A 106 -10.45 -7.06 12.77
C GLU A 106 -9.65 -6.89 11.47
N PHE A 107 -9.43 -5.65 11.04
CA PHE A 107 -8.53 -5.33 9.94
C PHE A 107 -7.07 -5.73 10.24
N LEU A 108 -6.55 -5.45 11.44
CA LEU A 108 -5.20 -5.87 11.83
C LEU A 108 -5.07 -7.40 11.83
N GLU A 109 -6.06 -8.11 12.37
CA GLU A 109 -6.11 -9.58 12.35
C GLU A 109 -6.12 -10.12 10.92
N THR A 110 -6.85 -9.48 10.01
CA THR A 110 -6.92 -9.89 8.59
C THR A 110 -5.56 -9.69 7.90
N CYS A 111 -4.86 -8.60 8.18
CA CYS A 111 -3.51 -8.37 7.66
C CYS A 111 -2.51 -9.42 8.18
N GLU A 112 -2.62 -9.81 9.46
CA GLU A 112 -1.80 -10.86 10.06
C GLU A 112 -2.07 -12.23 9.41
N LEU A 113 -3.36 -12.56 9.17
CA LEU A 113 -3.76 -13.77 8.46
C LEU A 113 -3.23 -13.81 7.01
N GLU A 114 -3.26 -12.68 6.31
CA GLU A 114 -2.69 -12.56 4.97
C GLU A 114 -1.14 -12.55 4.95
N ARG A 115 -0.50 -12.53 6.13
CA ARG A 115 0.95 -12.42 6.34
C ARG A 115 1.56 -11.18 5.71
N CYS A 116 0.82 -10.08 5.70
CA CYS A 116 1.29 -8.80 5.17
C CYS A 116 1.65 -7.89 6.36
N PRO A 117 2.93 -7.57 6.58
CA PRO A 117 3.32 -6.69 7.69
C PRO A 117 2.70 -5.30 7.51
N ILE A 118 2.16 -4.74 8.59
CA ILE A 118 1.53 -3.41 8.58
C ILE A 118 2.50 -2.35 9.10
N PHE A 119 2.71 -1.31 8.31
CA PHE A 119 3.33 -0.06 8.74
C PHE A 119 2.22 0.93 9.11
N CYS A 120 1.88 1.01 10.39
CA CYS A 120 0.91 1.97 10.88
C CYS A 120 1.55 2.83 11.98
N ALA A 121 1.85 4.08 11.65
CA ALA A 121 2.50 5.05 12.55
C ALA A 121 1.64 5.44 13.77
N THR A 122 0.38 4.98 13.82
CA THR A 122 -0.62 5.36 14.82
C THR A 122 -1.03 4.24 15.76
N LEU A 123 -0.32 3.11 15.79
CA LEU A 123 -0.61 1.97 16.66
C LEU A 123 -0.18 2.15 18.14
N ASN A 124 0.15 3.38 18.56
CA ASN A 124 0.49 3.68 19.96
C ASN A 124 -0.75 3.88 20.84
#